data_AF-A0A382QTW1-F1
#
_entry.id   AF-A0A382QTW1-F1
#
_cell.length_a   1.000
_cell.length_b   1.000
_cell.length_c   1.000
_cell.angle_alpha   90.00
_cell.angle_beta   90.00
_cell.angle_gamma   90.00
#
_symmetry.space_group_name_H-M   'P 1'
#
loop_
_entity.id
_entity.type
_entity.pdbx_description
1 polymer ?
#
loop_
_entity_poly.entity_id
_entity_poly.type
_entity_poly.pdbx_seq_one_letter_code
_entity_poly.pdbx_strand_id
1 'polypeptide(L)'
;MKQLLTLTGAIAALMSSRAVIAEYGLNMPKGVSTISGDIYSLHMMVFWVCVVIGVVVFGAMLYSIITHRKSKGVKAAHFHESTTVEFIWTGIPILILVAMAIPASKVLIDIEVLEKADMTVKVTGHQWKWQYDYPEEGIGFMSNLAQSSREAITQDDKPENYLLE
;
A
#
# COMPACT_ATOMS: atom_id res chain seq x y z
N MET A 1 -32.74 9.63 -17.18
CA MET A 1 -32.53 8.16 -17.34
C MET A 1 -31.46 7.82 -18.37
N LYS A 2 -31.57 8.23 -19.65
CA LYS A 2 -30.56 7.90 -20.68
C LYS A 2 -29.12 8.30 -20.32
N GLN A 3 -28.92 9.51 -19.78
CA GLN A 3 -27.59 10.00 -19.35
C GLN A 3 -26.98 9.21 -18.17
N LEU A 4 -27.83 8.68 -17.28
CA LEU A 4 -27.38 7.86 -16.15
C LEU A 4 -26.98 6.45 -16.63
N LEU A 5 -27.73 5.91 -17.59
CA LEU A 5 -27.49 4.61 -18.22
C LEU A 5 -26.22 4.60 -19.09
N THR A 6 -25.95 5.70 -19.79
CA THR A 6 -24.70 5.87 -20.58
C THR A 6 -23.49 6.04 -19.68
N LEU A 7 -23.64 6.71 -18.52
CA LEU A 7 -22.55 6.87 -17.56
C LEU A 7 -22.20 5.54 -16.89
N THR A 8 -23.18 4.76 -16.46
CA THR A 8 -22.95 3.41 -15.89
C THR A 8 -22.39 2.44 -16.93
N GLY A 9 -22.85 2.52 -18.19
CA GLY A 9 -22.31 1.73 -19.30
C GLY A 9 -20.84 2.07 -19.61
N ALA A 10 -20.48 3.36 -19.58
CA ALA A 10 -19.10 3.80 -19.79
C ALA A 10 -18.17 3.32 -18.66
N ILE A 11 -18.61 3.41 -17.40
CA ILE A 11 -17.85 2.91 -16.25
C ILE A 11 -17.63 1.39 -16.36
N ALA A 12 -18.66 0.63 -16.73
CA ALA A 12 -18.56 -0.82 -16.93
C ALA A 12 -17.62 -1.18 -18.10
N ALA A 13 -17.62 -0.41 -19.18
CA ALA A 13 -16.72 -0.59 -20.32
C ALA A 13 -15.25 -0.27 -19.97
N LEU A 14 -15.01 0.74 -19.13
CA LEU A 14 -13.68 1.07 -18.63
C LEU A 14 -13.14 -0.02 -17.68
N MET A 15 -13.98 -0.53 -16.77
CA MET A 15 -13.61 -1.59 -15.82
C MET A 15 -13.37 -2.96 -16.49
N SER A 16 -13.88 -3.18 -17.70
CA SER A 16 -13.67 -4.42 -18.47
C SER A 16 -12.47 -4.37 -19.42
N SER A 17 -11.79 -3.23 -19.52
CA SER A 17 -10.60 -3.09 -20.37
C SER A 17 -9.39 -3.81 -19.76
N ARG A 18 -8.66 -4.60 -20.56
CA ARG A 18 -7.46 -5.32 -20.10
C ARG A 18 -6.33 -4.37 -19.66
N ALA A 19 -6.31 -3.14 -20.16
CA ALA A 19 -5.37 -2.10 -19.72
C ALA A 19 -5.58 -1.71 -18.25
N VAL A 20 -6.81 -1.71 -17.75
CA VAL A 20 -7.08 -1.48 -16.31
C VAL A 20 -6.58 -2.65 -15.43
N ILE A 21 -6.49 -3.87 -15.99
CA ILE A 21 -6.06 -5.10 -15.30
C ILE A 21 -4.54 -5.36 -15.43
N ALA A 22 -3.81 -4.57 -16.23
CA ALA A 22 -2.37 -4.75 -16.37
C ALA A 22 -1.64 -4.45 -15.05
N GLU A 23 -0.65 -5.28 -14.67
CA GLU A 23 0.17 -5.05 -13.49
C GLU A 23 1.24 -4.00 -13.81
N TYR A 24 0.95 -2.75 -13.47
CA TYR A 24 1.82 -1.59 -13.73
C TYR A 24 3.05 -1.51 -12.81
N GLY A 25 3.28 -2.49 -11.94
CA GLY A 25 4.35 -2.45 -10.93
C GLY A 25 4.22 -1.31 -9.92
N LEU A 26 3.04 -0.68 -9.82
CA LEU A 26 2.78 0.44 -8.90
C LEU A 26 2.56 -0.01 -7.45
N ASN A 27 2.36 -1.31 -7.24
CA ASN A 27 2.14 -1.90 -5.93
C ASN A 27 3.45 -2.46 -5.38
N MET A 28 3.49 -2.71 -4.07
CA MET A 28 4.62 -3.39 -3.43
C MET A 28 4.83 -4.79 -4.06
N PRO A 29 6.08 -5.23 -4.30
CA PRO A 29 6.35 -6.58 -4.75
C PRO A 29 5.83 -7.61 -3.74
N LYS A 30 5.26 -8.71 -4.24
CA LYS A 30 4.86 -9.83 -3.40
C LYS A 30 6.10 -10.62 -2.99
N GLY A 31 6.42 -10.63 -1.70
CA GLY A 31 7.57 -11.38 -1.23
C GLY A 31 7.33 -12.90 -1.22
N VAL A 32 8.44 -13.61 -1.05
CA VAL A 32 8.51 -15.08 -1.19
C VAL A 32 8.47 -15.82 0.16
N SER A 33 8.62 -15.10 1.27
CA SER A 33 8.45 -15.66 2.62
C SER A 33 6.98 -15.61 3.06
N THR A 34 6.60 -16.51 3.97
CA THR A 34 5.27 -16.53 4.59
C THR A 34 4.91 -15.19 5.22
N ILE A 35 5.82 -14.66 6.05
CA ILE A 35 5.68 -13.36 6.70
C ILE A 35 5.51 -12.21 5.70
N SER A 36 6.25 -12.22 4.58
CA SER A 36 6.08 -11.18 3.57
C SER A 36 4.71 -11.28 2.87
N GLY A 37 4.20 -12.49 2.68
CA GLY A 37 2.83 -12.72 2.20
C GLY A 37 1.77 -12.16 3.15
N ASP A 38 1.98 -12.31 4.45
CA ASP A 38 1.07 -11.77 5.47
C ASP A 38 1.12 -10.23 5.53
N ILE A 39 2.32 -9.64 5.47
CA ILE A 39 2.51 -8.18 5.37
C ILE A 39 1.83 -7.63 4.10
N TYR A 40 2.01 -8.30 2.96
CA TYR A 40 1.35 -7.91 1.72
C TYR A 40 -0.17 -7.94 1.84
N SER A 41 -0.71 -8.99 2.48
CA SER A 41 -2.15 -9.15 2.70
C SER A 41 -2.71 -8.08 3.64
N LEU A 42 -1.98 -7.74 4.71
CA LEU A 42 -2.31 -6.63 5.60
C LEU A 42 -2.30 -5.29 4.87
N HIS A 43 -1.25 -5.01 4.09
CA HIS A 43 -1.15 -3.81 3.29
C HIS A 43 -2.36 -3.69 2.36
N MET A 44 -2.74 -4.78 1.68
CA MET A 44 -3.86 -4.75 0.74
C MET A 44 -5.22 -4.60 1.43
N MET A 45 -5.39 -5.20 2.60
CA MET A 45 -6.57 -4.96 3.45
C MET A 45 -6.71 -3.48 3.81
N VAL A 46 -5.65 -2.88 4.38
CA VAL A 46 -5.65 -1.47 4.79
C VAL A 46 -5.89 -0.55 3.59
N PHE A 47 -5.23 -0.84 2.47
CA PHE A 47 -5.41 -0.09 1.22
C PHE A 47 -6.88 -0.08 0.78
N TRP A 48 -7.56 -1.23 0.78
CA TRP A 48 -8.97 -1.30 0.42
C TRP A 48 -9.89 -0.57 1.42
N VAL A 49 -9.57 -0.59 2.71
CA VAL A 49 -10.28 0.24 3.71
C VAL A 49 -10.15 1.73 3.35
N CYS A 50 -8.93 2.19 3.02
CA CYS A 50 -8.70 3.57 2.60
C CYS A 50 -9.47 3.93 1.33
N VAL A 51 -9.51 3.04 0.33
CA VAL A 51 -10.28 3.23 -0.91
C VAL A 51 -11.77 3.37 -0.61
N VAL A 52 -12.34 2.50 0.22
CA VAL A 52 -13.77 2.55 0.60
C VAL A 52 -14.08 3.87 1.31
N ILE A 53 -13.27 4.28 2.28
CA ILE A 53 -13.43 5.57 2.97
C ILE A 53 -13.34 6.73 1.97
N GLY A 54 -12.36 6.68 1.07
CA GLY A 54 -12.21 7.66 -0.01
C GLY A 54 -13.47 7.78 -0.86
N VAL A 55 -13.99 6.66 -1.35
CA VAL A 55 -15.23 6.63 -2.16
C VAL A 55 -16.42 7.22 -1.38
N VAL A 56 -16.56 6.92 -0.09
CA VAL A 56 -17.62 7.49 0.76
C VAL A 56 -17.48 9.00 0.88
N VAL A 57 -16.27 9.50 1.19
CA VAL A 57 -16.01 10.94 1.36
C VAL A 57 -16.19 11.70 0.04
N PHE A 58 -15.55 11.23 -1.04
CA PHE A 58 -15.68 11.83 -2.37
C PHE A 58 -17.11 11.75 -2.88
N GLY A 59 -17.81 10.64 -2.63
CA GLY A 59 -19.23 10.48 -2.96
C GLY A 59 -20.12 11.50 -2.24
N ALA A 60 -19.96 11.64 -0.92
CA ALA A 60 -20.70 12.62 -0.12
C ALA A 60 -20.41 14.06 -0.58
N MET A 61 -19.15 14.37 -0.88
CA MET A 61 -18.73 15.67 -1.40
C MET A 61 -19.35 15.97 -2.77
N LEU A 62 -19.24 15.03 -3.73
CA LEU A 62 -19.82 15.18 -5.07
C LEU A 62 -21.35 15.33 -5.00
N TYR A 63 -22.01 14.53 -4.17
CA TYR A 63 -23.44 14.65 -3.92
C TYR A 63 -23.80 16.03 -3.38
N SER A 64 -23.04 16.52 -2.38
CA SER A 64 -23.26 17.84 -1.80
C SER A 64 -23.13 18.95 -2.83
N ILE A 65 -22.06 18.93 -3.64
CA ILE A 65 -21.80 19.92 -4.70
C ILE A 65 -22.91 19.93 -5.77
N ILE A 66 -23.37 18.76 -6.22
CA ILE A 66 -24.36 18.66 -7.29
C ILE A 66 -25.76 19.05 -6.78
N THR A 67 -26.11 18.66 -5.55
CA THR A 67 -27.46 18.83 -5.01
C THR A 67 -27.66 20.20 -4.36
N HIS A 68 -26.69 20.70 -3.58
CA HIS A 68 -26.83 21.92 -2.77
C HIS A 68 -26.26 23.18 -3.44
N ARG A 69 -26.08 23.16 -4.77
CA ARG A 69 -25.56 24.32 -5.51
C ARG A 69 -26.55 25.50 -5.49
N LYS A 70 -26.04 26.72 -5.25
CA LYS A 70 -26.81 27.98 -5.28
C LYS A 70 -27.68 28.14 -6.55
N SER A 71 -27.19 27.69 -7.71
CA SER A 71 -27.93 27.78 -8.97
C SER A 71 -29.25 27.01 -8.99
N LYS A 72 -29.46 26.06 -8.06
CA LYS A 72 -30.70 25.28 -7.92
C LYS A 72 -31.71 25.94 -6.96
N GLY A 73 -31.42 27.15 -6.47
CA GLY A 73 -32.30 27.86 -5.54
C GLY A 73 -32.30 27.32 -4.11
N VAL A 74 -31.31 26.48 -3.76
CA VAL A 74 -31.18 25.90 -2.42
C VAL A 74 -30.85 27.01 -1.41
N LYS A 75 -31.69 27.15 -0.38
CA LYS A 75 -31.44 28.05 0.75
C LYS A 75 -30.55 27.32 1.76
N ALA A 76 -29.59 28.04 2.33
CA ALA A 76 -28.74 27.49 3.38
C ALA A 76 -29.59 27.13 4.61
N ALA A 77 -29.33 25.98 5.20
CA ALA A 77 -29.91 25.61 6.49
C ALA A 77 -29.18 26.34 7.64
N HIS A 78 -29.87 26.56 8.75
CA HIS A 78 -29.36 27.28 9.93
C HIS A 78 -29.13 26.37 11.15
N PHE A 79 -28.57 25.18 10.93
CA PHE A 79 -28.11 24.31 12.02
C PHE A 79 -26.61 24.53 12.25
N HIS A 80 -26.17 24.45 13.51
CA HIS A 80 -24.77 24.69 13.89
C HIS A 80 -24.08 23.43 14.42
N GLU A 81 -24.83 22.50 15.03
CA GLU A 81 -24.27 21.28 15.62
C GLU A 81 -25.26 20.12 15.52
N SER A 82 -24.71 18.90 15.60
CA SER A 82 -25.50 17.70 15.76
C SER A 82 -24.68 16.67 16.54
N THR A 83 -24.93 16.59 17.83
CA THR A 83 -24.24 15.65 18.73
C THR A 83 -24.39 14.20 18.26
N THR A 84 -25.53 13.85 17.65
CA THR A 84 -25.76 12.51 17.10
C THR A 84 -24.82 12.21 15.93
N VAL A 85 -24.63 13.15 15.00
CA VAL A 85 -23.74 12.95 13.85
C VAL A 85 -22.28 12.94 14.31
N GLU A 86 -21.94 13.79 15.28
CA GLU A 86 -20.64 13.80 15.94
C GLU A 86 -20.24 12.46 16.55
N PHE A 87 -21.18 11.85 17.29
CA PHE A 87 -20.96 10.54 17.89
C PHE A 87 -20.72 9.47 16.82
N ILE A 88 -21.50 9.48 15.73
CA ILE A 88 -21.37 8.51 14.64
C ILE A 88 -20.03 8.65 13.93
N TRP A 89 -19.64 9.86 13.51
CA TRP A 89 -18.39 10.05 12.76
C TRP A 89 -17.14 9.88 13.63
N THR A 90 -17.27 9.91 14.95
CA THR A 90 -16.14 9.67 15.87
C THR A 90 -16.05 8.18 16.20
N GLY A 91 -17.20 7.53 16.44
CA GLY A 91 -17.28 6.11 16.77
C GLY A 91 -16.87 5.21 15.61
N ILE A 92 -17.33 5.49 14.38
CA ILE A 92 -17.03 4.65 13.21
C ILE A 92 -15.52 4.54 12.95
N PRO A 93 -14.74 5.64 12.86
CA PRO A 93 -13.29 5.55 12.66
C PRO A 93 -12.58 4.77 13.77
N ILE A 94 -12.98 4.96 15.03
CA ILE A 94 -12.40 4.21 16.15
C ILE A 94 -12.63 2.71 15.98
N LEU A 95 -13.86 2.30 15.65
CA LEU A 95 -14.18 0.89 15.44
C LEU A 95 -13.39 0.28 14.27
N ILE A 96 -13.21 1.03 13.18
CA ILE A 96 -12.40 0.59 12.03
C ILE A 96 -10.96 0.33 12.47
N LEU A 97 -10.34 1.25 13.22
CA LEU A 97 -8.97 1.10 13.70
C LEU A 97 -8.81 -0.09 14.64
N VAL A 98 -9.74 -0.28 15.59
CA VAL A 98 -9.72 -1.43 16.51
C VAL A 98 -9.84 -2.76 15.74
N ALA A 99 -10.71 -2.83 14.75
CA ALA A 99 -10.86 -4.03 13.93
C ALA A 99 -9.59 -4.37 13.13
N MET A 100 -8.88 -3.34 12.64
CA MET A 100 -7.62 -3.51 11.91
C MET A 100 -6.43 -3.85 12.82
N ALA A 101 -6.47 -3.44 14.08
CA ALA A 101 -5.40 -3.71 15.04
C ALA A 101 -5.22 -5.22 15.29
N ILE A 102 -6.31 -6.00 15.31
CA ILE A 102 -6.26 -7.45 15.59
C ILE A 102 -5.38 -8.22 14.58
N PRO A 103 -5.62 -8.16 13.26
CA PRO A 103 -4.76 -8.86 12.30
C PRO A 103 -3.36 -8.25 12.23
N ALA A 104 -3.20 -6.93 12.43
CA ALA A 104 -1.89 -6.29 12.45
C ALA A 104 -1.02 -6.80 13.62
N SER A 105 -1.59 -6.94 14.82
CA SER A 105 -0.88 -7.46 15.99
C SER A 105 -0.46 -8.91 15.82
N LYS A 106 -1.26 -9.75 15.14
CA LYS A 106 -0.88 -11.15 14.88
C LYS A 106 0.39 -11.23 14.04
N VAL A 107 0.41 -10.51 12.91
CA VAL A 107 1.59 -10.50 12.03
C VAL A 107 2.81 -9.90 12.73
N LEU A 108 2.63 -8.91 13.60
CA LEU A 108 3.74 -8.36 14.40
C LEU A 108 4.34 -9.42 15.32
N ILE A 109 3.51 -10.22 15.99
CA ILE A 109 3.97 -11.32 16.85
C ILE A 109 4.73 -12.36 16.01
N ASP A 110 4.22 -12.71 14.82
CA ASP A 110 4.85 -13.70 13.94
C ASP A 110 6.22 -13.22 13.41
N ILE A 111 6.46 -11.92 13.33
CA ILE A 111 7.78 -11.34 12.99
C ILE A 111 8.77 -11.46 14.14
N GLU A 112 8.31 -11.32 15.39
CA GLU A 112 9.17 -11.29 16.57
C GLU A 112 9.47 -12.70 17.12
N VAL A 113 8.54 -13.64 16.97
CA VAL A 113 8.70 -15.01 17.47
C VAL A 113 9.53 -15.83 16.47
N LEU A 114 10.82 -15.94 16.75
CA LEU A 114 11.73 -16.80 15.98
C LEU A 114 11.61 -18.25 16.45
N GLU A 115 11.10 -19.11 15.58
CA GLU A 115 11.23 -20.56 15.77
C GLU A 115 12.70 -21.00 15.63
N LYS A 116 12.98 -22.26 15.99
CA LYS A 116 14.31 -22.83 15.84
C LYS A 116 14.73 -22.80 14.37
N ALA A 117 15.78 -22.05 14.06
CA ALA A 117 16.29 -21.92 12.69
C ALA A 117 16.93 -23.24 12.21
N ASP A 118 16.64 -23.62 10.96
CA ASP A 118 17.29 -24.74 10.28
C ASP A 118 18.71 -24.40 9.80
N MET A 119 19.01 -23.11 9.61
CA MET A 119 20.31 -22.61 9.18
C MET A 119 20.58 -21.23 9.79
N THR A 120 21.77 -21.07 10.35
CA THR A 120 22.22 -19.79 10.92
C THR A 120 23.19 -19.09 9.98
N VAL A 121 22.87 -17.86 9.57
CA VAL A 121 23.77 -16.98 8.80
C VAL A 121 24.05 -15.72 9.60
N LYS A 122 25.33 -15.46 9.86
CA LYS A 122 25.78 -14.20 10.48
C LYS A 122 26.15 -13.22 9.37
N VAL A 123 25.50 -12.07 9.36
CA VAL A 123 25.77 -11.00 8.40
C VAL A 123 26.46 -9.85 9.11
N THR A 124 27.68 -9.49 8.69
CA THR A 124 28.43 -8.35 9.23
C THR A 124 28.52 -7.24 8.19
N GLY A 125 28.01 -6.05 8.52
CA GLY A 125 28.09 -4.87 7.67
C GLY A 125 29.48 -4.22 7.76
N HIS A 126 30.12 -4.04 6.60
CA HIS A 126 31.36 -3.28 6.46
C HIS A 126 31.10 -2.04 5.60
N GLN A 127 32.01 -1.08 5.58
CA GLN A 127 31.89 0.09 4.72
C GLN A 127 31.80 -0.34 3.24
N TRP A 128 30.59 -0.19 2.69
CA TRP A 128 30.13 -0.51 1.32
C TRP A 128 30.24 -1.97 0.88
N LYS A 129 30.18 -2.93 1.81
CA LYS A 129 30.19 -4.36 1.53
C LYS A 129 29.62 -5.17 2.68
N TRP A 130 29.24 -6.41 2.42
CA TRP A 130 28.64 -7.31 3.41
C TRP A 130 29.46 -8.57 3.55
N GLN A 131 29.71 -9.02 4.78
CA GLN A 131 30.31 -10.31 5.07
C GLN A 131 29.21 -11.29 5.47
N TYR A 132 29.24 -12.50 4.91
CA TYR A 132 28.36 -13.59 5.29
C TYR A 132 29.20 -14.72 5.86
N ASP A 133 28.90 -15.11 7.09
CA ASP A 133 29.50 -16.25 7.76
C ASP A 133 28.42 -17.29 8.06
N TYR A 134 28.67 -18.55 7.69
CA TYR A 134 27.84 -19.72 8.00
C TYR A 134 28.57 -20.49 9.12
N PRO A 135 28.28 -20.22 10.41
CA PRO A 135 29.11 -20.69 11.51
C PRO A 135 29.12 -22.22 11.64
N GLU A 136 28.00 -22.86 11.29
CA GLU A 136 27.82 -24.32 11.35
C GLU A 136 28.58 -25.04 10.22
N GLU A 137 28.70 -24.41 9.05
CA GLU A 137 29.38 -24.96 7.86
C GLU A 137 30.85 -24.53 7.75
N GLY A 138 31.29 -23.56 8.55
CA GLY A 138 32.65 -23.01 8.51
C GLY A 138 32.96 -22.20 7.25
N ILE A 139 31.93 -21.73 6.52
CA ILE A 139 32.08 -20.98 5.27
C ILE A 139 31.94 -19.48 5.57
N GLY A 140 32.86 -18.66 5.05
CA GLY A 140 32.79 -17.20 5.16
C GLY A 140 33.26 -16.51 3.89
N PHE A 141 32.52 -15.49 3.43
CA PHE A 141 32.89 -14.72 2.24
C PHE A 141 32.40 -13.28 2.30
N MET A 142 33.03 -12.43 1.47
CA MET A 142 32.67 -11.02 1.30
C MET A 142 31.87 -10.82 0.01
N SER A 143 30.70 -10.19 0.12
CA SER A 143 29.88 -9.72 -0.99
C SER A 143 30.14 -8.24 -1.25
N ASN A 144 30.59 -7.92 -2.46
CA ASN A 144 30.82 -6.56 -2.93
C ASN A 144 29.91 -6.27 -4.12
N LEU A 145 29.59 -4.99 -4.35
CA LEU A 145 28.89 -4.56 -5.56
C LEU A 145 29.67 -4.99 -6.82
N ALA A 146 28.94 -5.46 -7.84
CA ALA A 146 29.53 -5.84 -9.12
C ALA A 146 30.35 -4.68 -9.71
N GLN A 147 31.46 -5.02 -10.38
CA GLN A 147 32.36 -4.02 -10.95
C GLN A 147 31.66 -3.16 -12.00
N SER A 148 30.82 -3.76 -12.85
CA SER A 148 29.98 -3.07 -13.82
C SER A 148 29.10 -1.98 -13.18
N SER A 149 28.37 -2.31 -12.11
CA SER A 149 27.50 -1.35 -11.42
C SER A 149 28.31 -0.24 -10.72
N ARG A 150 29.53 -0.53 -10.23
CA ARG A 150 30.45 0.50 -9.69
C ARG A 150 30.96 1.46 -10.77
N GLU A 151 31.33 0.92 -11.92
CA GLU A 151 31.84 1.70 -13.05
C GLU A 151 30.76 2.64 -13.60
N ALA A 152 29.51 2.17 -13.68
CA ALA A 152 28.39 2.96 -14.16
C ALA A 152 28.02 4.17 -13.27
N ILE A 153 28.34 4.13 -11.96
CA ILE A 153 28.22 5.32 -11.07
C ILE A 153 29.21 6.43 -11.49
N THR A 154 30.38 6.03 -12.02
CA THR A 154 31.55 6.89 -12.21
C THR A 154 31.65 7.43 -13.64
N GLN A 155 30.91 6.88 -14.61
CA GLN A 155 30.89 7.33 -16.00
C GLN A 155 30.04 8.59 -16.18
N ASP A 156 30.48 9.51 -17.04
CA ASP A 156 29.74 10.72 -17.41
C ASP A 156 28.54 10.42 -18.33
N ASP A 157 28.64 9.37 -19.15
CA ASP A 157 27.59 8.91 -20.07
C ASP A 157 26.83 7.72 -19.47
N LYS A 158 25.98 8.01 -18.48
CA LYS A 158 25.25 6.98 -17.72
C LYS A 158 24.11 6.42 -18.58
N PRO A 159 24.04 5.10 -18.82
CA PRO A 159 22.87 4.52 -19.45
C PRO A 159 21.63 4.75 -18.58
N GLU A 160 20.46 5.01 -19.21
CA GLU A 160 19.23 5.41 -18.50
C GLU A 160 18.83 4.45 -17.36
N ASN A 161 19.21 3.17 -17.46
CA ASN A 161 18.85 2.11 -16.52
C ASN A 161 20.03 1.54 -15.72
N TYR A 162 21.15 2.25 -15.59
CA TYR A 162 22.36 1.68 -14.96
C TYR A 162 22.18 1.22 -13.50
N LEU A 163 21.16 1.74 -12.79
CA LEU A 163 20.82 1.33 -11.42
C LEU A 163 20.01 0.02 -11.35
N LEU A 164 19.55 -0.50 -12.49
CA LEU A 164 18.78 -1.73 -12.59
C LEU A 164 19.63 -2.95 -12.99
N GLU A 165 20.91 -2.72 -13.33
CA GLU A 165 21.91 -3.74 -13.71
C GLU A 165 22.96 -3.97 -12.62
#